data_AF-A0A522AFF7-F1
#
_entry.id   AF-A0A522AFF7-F1
#
_cell.length_a   1.000
_cell.length_b   1.000
_cell.length_c   1.000
_cell.angle_alpha   90.00
_cell.angle_beta   90.00
_cell.angle_gamma   90.00
#
_symmetry.space_group_name_H-M   'P 1'
#
loop_
_entity.id
_entity.type
_entity.pdbx_description
1 polymer ?
#
loop_
_entity_poly.entity_id
_entity_poly.type
_entity_poly.pdbx_seq_one_letter_code
_entity_poly.pdbx_strand_id
1 'polypeptide(L)'
;LLAENARLPIDNPATHLELTMIHEAMVLEYSARHLALIEWAVALKLFNYACLGFAFFLPLGLAGKDTGPTALLLGATWLAAKLLLAGAGLALFETLSAKLRVFRAPEFLAMAFMLAVLGLLTRLLFSGGVA
;
A
#
# COMPACT_ATOMS: atom_id res chain seq x y z
N LEU A 1 1.41 -1.94 3.34
CA LEU A 1 1.13 -0.85 2.39
C LEU A 1 1.86 0.44 2.78
N LEU A 2 1.57 1.06 3.93
CA LEU A 2 2.16 2.35 4.29
C LEU A 2 3.68 2.30 4.56
N ALA A 3 4.12 1.40 5.45
CA ALA A 3 5.53 1.24 5.80
C ALA A 3 6.41 0.90 4.58
N GLU A 4 5.95 -0.04 3.75
CA GLU A 4 6.67 -0.49 2.56
C GLU A 4 6.78 0.57 1.44
N ASN A 5 5.86 1.54 1.39
CA ASN A 5 5.90 2.60 0.37
C ASN A 5 6.47 3.92 0.90
N ALA A 6 7.17 3.90 2.05
CA ALA A 6 7.74 5.09 2.69
C ALA A 6 6.72 6.23 2.86
N ARG A 7 5.49 5.88 3.23
CA ARG A 7 4.38 6.84 3.45
C ARG A 7 4.16 7.13 4.93
N LEU A 8 3.47 8.24 5.19
CA LEU A 8 3.11 8.62 6.55
C LEU A 8 2.25 7.51 7.17
N PRO A 9 2.42 7.24 8.48
CA PRO A 9 3.20 7.99 9.46
C PRO A 9 4.67 7.52 9.59
N ILE A 10 5.13 6.58 8.75
CA ILE A 10 6.44 5.92 8.90
C ILE A 10 7.57 6.78 8.32
N ASP A 11 7.36 7.27 7.10
CA ASP A 11 8.27 8.21 6.48
C ASP A 11 7.49 9.26 5.68
N ASN A 12 8.13 10.37 5.35
CA ASN A 12 7.52 11.44 4.58
C ASN A 12 8.12 11.48 3.17
N PRO A 13 7.35 11.18 2.11
CA PRO A 13 7.87 11.25 0.74
C PRO A 13 8.17 12.69 0.30
N ALA A 14 7.68 13.70 1.01
CA ALA A 14 7.90 15.12 0.67
C ALA A 14 9.09 15.76 1.43
N THR A 15 9.88 15.01 2.21
CA THR A 15 11.05 15.57 2.94
C THR A 15 12.25 15.97 2.06
N HIS A 16 12.03 16.19 0.77
CA HIS A 16 13.01 16.59 -0.24
C HIS A 16 13.56 18.02 -0.02
N LEU A 17 12.89 18.87 0.77
CA LEU A 17 13.19 20.30 0.89
C LEU A 17 13.92 20.73 2.17
N GLU A 18 14.41 19.79 2.98
CA GLU A 18 15.25 20.11 4.13
C GLU A 18 16.49 19.22 4.15
N LEU A 19 17.57 19.73 4.74
CA LEU A 19 19.00 19.37 4.65
C LEU A 19 19.41 17.91 4.99
N THR A 20 18.51 16.92 4.91
CA THR A 20 18.75 15.49 5.16
C THR A 20 18.59 14.65 3.88
N MET A 21 19.03 15.17 2.74
CA MET A 21 18.86 14.66 1.35
C MET A 21 19.47 13.27 1.08
N ILE A 22 19.26 12.27 1.92
CA ILE A 22 19.74 10.90 1.67
C ILE A 22 18.88 10.25 0.58
N HIS A 23 17.55 10.44 0.60
CA HIS A 23 16.65 9.86 -0.41
C HIS A 23 16.80 10.51 -1.79
N GLU A 24 16.88 11.84 -1.83
CA GLU A 24 17.23 12.60 -3.02
C GLU A 24 18.61 12.19 -3.55
N ALA A 25 19.65 12.15 -2.70
CA ALA A 25 21.00 11.76 -3.12
C ALA A 25 21.08 10.36 -3.75
N MET A 26 20.27 9.39 -3.30
CA MET A 26 20.22 8.06 -3.92
C MET A 26 19.72 8.07 -5.36
N VAL A 27 18.96 9.10 -5.76
CA VAL A 27 18.31 9.19 -7.07
C VAL A 27 18.93 10.29 -7.95
N LEU A 28 19.59 11.30 -7.37
CA LEU A 28 20.17 12.44 -8.08
C LEU A 28 21.22 12.08 -9.15
N GLU A 29 21.86 10.91 -9.05
CA GLU A 29 22.81 10.42 -10.05
C GLU A 29 22.11 9.93 -11.34
N TYR A 30 20.80 9.66 -11.27
CA TYR A 30 20.01 9.18 -12.39
C TYR A 30 19.26 10.32 -13.08
N SER A 31 19.29 10.32 -14.41
CA SER A 31 18.57 11.30 -15.22
C SER A 31 17.60 10.64 -16.20
N ALA A 32 16.54 11.38 -16.53
CA ALA A 32 15.53 11.07 -17.54
C ALA A 32 15.01 9.63 -17.46
N ARG A 33 15.44 8.76 -18.40
CA ARG A 33 14.93 7.38 -18.53
C ARG A 33 15.13 6.55 -17.26
N HIS A 34 16.27 6.67 -16.60
CA HIS A 34 16.58 5.85 -15.43
C HIS A 34 15.76 6.31 -14.23
N LEU A 35 15.59 7.63 -14.07
CA LEU A 35 14.68 8.22 -13.09
C LEU A 35 13.23 7.76 -13.32
N ALA A 36 12.74 7.79 -14.56
CA ALA A 36 11.39 7.36 -14.90
C ALA A 36 11.14 5.88 -14.55
N LEU A 37 12.13 5.00 -14.74
CA LEU A 37 12.03 3.59 -14.36
C LEU A 37 11.95 3.43 -12.83
N ILE A 38 12.70 4.21 -12.07
CA ILE A 38 12.66 4.19 -10.60
C ILE A 38 11.30 4.67 -10.09
N GLU A 39 10.82 5.81 -10.60
CA GLU A 39 9.50 6.34 -10.23
C GLU A 39 8.37 5.38 -10.63
N TRP A 40 8.47 4.75 -11.80
CA TRP A 40 7.49 3.77 -12.25
C TRP A 40 7.51 2.52 -11.36
N ALA A 41 8.68 2.04 -10.94
CA ALA A 41 8.78 0.94 -9.99
C ALA A 41 8.14 1.26 -8.63
N VAL A 42 8.33 2.48 -8.12
CA VAL A 42 7.67 2.94 -6.88
C VAL A 42 6.15 3.01 -7.05
N ALA A 43 5.67 3.53 -8.18
CA ALA A 43 4.24 3.58 -8.49
C ALA A 43 3.63 2.17 -8.60
N LEU A 44 4.33 1.24 -9.26
CA LEU A 44 3.92 -0.17 -9.37
C LEU A 44 3.89 -0.87 -8.00
N LYS A 45 4.85 -0.59 -7.12
CA LYS A 45 4.86 -1.12 -5.75
C LYS A 45 3.59 -0.72 -5.00
N LEU A 46 3.24 0.58 -5.02
CA LEU A 46 2.03 1.08 -4.38
C LEU A 46 0.76 0.47 -4.99
N PHE A 47 0.68 0.46 -6.33
CA PHE A 47 -0.44 -0.14 -7.07
C PHE A 47 -0.63 -1.60 -6.68
N ASN A 48 0.44 -2.40 -6.65
CA ASN A 48 0.36 -3.82 -6.33
C ASN A 48 -0.14 -4.05 -4.90
N TYR A 49 0.38 -3.31 -3.91
CA TYR A 49 -0.10 -3.43 -2.52
C TYR A 49 -1.57 -3.01 -2.36
N ALA A 50 -2.02 -1.99 -3.10
CA ALA A 50 -3.43 -1.58 -3.09
C ALA A 50 -4.32 -2.68 -3.70
N CYS A 51 -3.94 -3.21 -4.87
CA CYS A 51 -4.64 -4.29 -5.56
C CYS A 51 -4.73 -5.56 -4.70
N LEU A 52 -3.63 -5.97 -4.05
CA LEU A 52 -3.62 -7.09 -3.10
C LEU A 52 -4.58 -6.84 -1.93
N GLY A 53 -4.57 -5.63 -1.36
CA GLY A 53 -5.50 -5.24 -0.31
C GLY A 53 -6.96 -5.37 -0.75
N PHE A 54 -7.30 -4.88 -1.95
CA PHE A 54 -8.65 -5.03 -2.49
C PHE A 54 -9.02 -6.47 -2.76
N ALA A 55 -8.11 -7.28 -3.31
CA ALA A 55 -8.37 -8.68 -3.59
C ALA A 55 -8.69 -9.48 -2.32
N PHE A 56 -8.02 -9.19 -1.19
CA PHE A 56 -8.26 -9.88 0.07
C PHE A 56 -9.47 -9.37 0.86
N PHE A 57 -9.68 -8.05 0.92
CA PHE A 57 -10.69 -7.47 1.81
C PHE A 57 -11.99 -7.06 1.11
N LEU A 58 -11.93 -6.68 -0.16
CA LEU A 58 -13.11 -6.26 -0.95
C LEU A 58 -13.07 -6.87 -2.36
N PRO A 59 -13.31 -8.19 -2.51
CA PRO A 59 -13.25 -8.90 -3.80
C PRO A 59 -14.45 -8.60 -4.73
N LEU A 60 -14.99 -7.38 -4.67
CA LEU A 60 -16.03 -6.91 -5.57
C LEU A 60 -15.43 -6.69 -6.98
N GLY A 61 -16.14 -7.08 -8.03
CA GLY A 61 -15.73 -6.85 -9.43
C GLY A 61 -14.59 -7.76 -9.95
N LEU A 62 -14.29 -8.87 -9.28
CA LEU A 62 -13.42 -9.90 -9.88
C LEU A 62 -14.18 -10.63 -10.98
N ALA A 63 -13.65 -10.60 -12.20
CA ALA A 63 -14.10 -11.46 -13.28
C ALA A 63 -13.69 -12.92 -13.01
N GLY A 64 -14.62 -13.85 -13.16
CA GLY A 64 -14.36 -15.29 -13.06
C GLY A 64 -13.58 -15.84 -14.27
N LYS A 65 -13.30 -17.15 -14.22
CA LYS A 65 -12.49 -17.84 -15.24
C LYS A 65 -13.12 -17.88 -16.64
N ASP A 66 -14.45 -17.79 -16.72
CA ASP A 66 -15.23 -17.92 -17.97
C ASP A 66 -15.95 -16.62 -18.37
N THR A 67 -15.36 -15.46 -18.06
CA THR A 67 -16.05 -14.18 -18.27
C THR A 67 -15.68 -13.52 -19.60
N GLY A 68 -16.70 -13.07 -20.34
CA GLY A 68 -16.53 -12.41 -21.63
C GLY A 68 -15.85 -11.03 -21.55
N PRO A 69 -15.50 -10.41 -22.70
CA PRO A 69 -14.77 -9.14 -22.77
C PRO A 69 -15.44 -7.99 -21.99
N THR A 70 -16.77 -8.00 -21.94
CA THR A 70 -17.57 -6.99 -21.23
C THR A 70 -17.35 -7.03 -19.71
N ALA A 71 -17.16 -8.21 -19.14
CA ALA A 71 -16.91 -8.35 -17.71
C ALA A 71 -15.49 -7.93 -17.31
N LEU A 72 -14.51 -8.08 -18.22
CA LEU A 72 -13.17 -7.53 -18.01
C LEU A 72 -13.20 -6.00 -17.97
N LEU A 73 -13.97 -5.37 -18.85
CA LEU A 73 -14.17 -3.91 -18.85
C LEU A 73 -14.83 -3.44 -17.55
N LEU A 74 -15.87 -4.14 -17.09
CA LEU A 74 -16.53 -3.83 -15.82
C LEU A 74 -15.60 -4.06 -14.60
N GLY A 75 -14.76 -5.09 -14.63
CA GLY A 75 -13.76 -5.33 -13.59
C GLY A 75 -12.71 -4.21 -13.56
N ALA A 76 -12.27 -3.74 -14.73
CA ALA A 76 -11.31 -2.65 -14.85
C ALA A 76 -11.89 -1.32 -14.35
N THR A 77 -13.14 -0.99 -14.67
CA THR A 77 -13.79 0.23 -14.16
C THR A 77 -13.97 0.19 -12.65
N TRP A 78 -14.33 -0.97 -12.11
CA TRP A 78 -14.46 -1.15 -10.67
C TRP A 78 -13.11 -1.05 -9.94
N LEU A 79 -12.05 -1.63 -10.51
CA LEU A 79 -10.69 -1.46 -9.99
C LEU A 79 -10.25 0.01 -10.00
N ALA A 80 -10.50 0.73 -11.11
CA ALA A 80 -10.20 2.15 -11.21
C ALA A 80 -10.95 2.98 -10.14
N ALA A 81 -12.23 2.70 -9.91
CA ALA A 81 -13.02 3.35 -8.86
C ALA A 81 -12.44 3.10 -7.46
N LYS A 82 -12.05 1.85 -7.15
CA LYS A 82 -11.41 1.52 -5.87
C LYS A 82 -10.08 2.25 -5.69
N LEU A 83 -9.25 2.30 -6.73
CA LEU A 83 -7.96 2.97 -6.68
C LEU A 83 -8.11 4.48 -6.49
N LEU A 84 -9.10 5.11 -7.14
CA LEU A 84 -9.41 6.52 -6.92
C LEU A 84 -9.84 6.78 -5.47
N LEU A 85 -10.75 5.97 -4.93
CA LEU A 85 -11.22 6.11 -3.55
C LEU A 85 -10.09 5.87 -2.53
N ALA A 86 -9.29 4.83 -2.70
CA ALA A 86 -8.16 4.56 -1.83
C ALA A 86 -7.04 5.59 -1.96
N GLY A 87 -6.81 6.11 -3.17
CA GLY A 87 -5.87 7.21 -3.41
C GLY A 87 -6.30 8.48 -2.69
N ALA A 88 -7.58 8.85 -2.78
CA ALA A 88 -8.14 9.98 -2.03
C ALA A 88 -8.07 9.76 -0.52
N GLY A 89 -8.43 8.57 -0.04
CA GLY A 89 -8.31 8.20 1.37
C GLY A 89 -6.87 8.24 1.88
N LEU A 90 -5.91 7.78 1.07
CA LEU A 90 -4.50 7.84 1.37
C LEU A 90 -4.01 9.29 1.46
N ALA A 91 -4.38 10.14 0.49
CA ALA A 91 -4.03 11.56 0.50
C ALA A 91 -4.59 12.29 1.72
N LEU A 92 -5.85 12.02 2.08
CA LEU A 92 -6.46 12.56 3.31
C LEU A 92 -5.70 12.06 4.55
N PHE A 93 -5.39 10.78 4.62
CA PHE A 93 -4.66 10.19 5.75
C PHE A 93 -3.27 10.80 5.91
N GLU A 94 -2.54 11.00 4.81
CA GLU A 94 -1.23 11.65 4.80
C GLU A 94 -1.31 13.11 5.23
N THR A 95 -2.38 13.82 4.85
CA THR A 95 -2.58 15.22 5.25
C THR A 95 -2.91 15.35 6.75
N LEU A 96 -3.60 14.37 7.32
CA LEU A 96 -4.01 14.38 8.74
C LEU A 96 -2.96 13.79 9.68
N SER A 97 -2.01 13.01 9.18
CA SER A 97 -1.07 12.25 10.00
C SER A 97 0.29 12.94 10.13
N ALA A 98 0.83 12.96 11.35
CA ALA A 98 2.18 13.44 11.59
C ALA A 98 3.23 12.31 11.43
N LYS A 99 4.47 12.70 11.08
CA LYS A 99 5.61 11.78 11.00
C LYS A 99 5.95 11.24 12.39
N LEU A 100 6.05 9.92 12.51
CA LEU A 100 6.52 9.27 13.73
C LEU A 100 8.04 9.42 13.86
N ARG A 101 8.52 9.43 15.10
CA ARG A 101 9.96 9.35 15.37
C ARG A 101 10.48 7.98 14.92
N VAL A 102 11.64 7.95 14.27
CA VAL A 102 12.24 6.72 13.69
C VAL A 102 12.34 5.58 14.72
N PHE A 103 12.70 5.88 15.96
CA PHE A 103 12.78 4.88 17.04
C PHE A 103 11.45 4.23 17.41
N ARG A 104 10.31 4.83 17.04
CA ARG A 104 8.96 4.29 17.26
C ARG A 104 8.45 3.49 16.07
N ALA A 105 9.13 3.54 14.91
CA ALA A 105 8.74 2.76 13.74
C ALA A 105 8.78 1.23 14.00
N PRO A 106 9.80 0.68 14.69
CA PRO A 106 9.80 -0.74 15.06
C PRO A 106 8.64 -1.12 15.98
N GLU A 107 8.29 -0.27 16.96
CA GLU A 107 7.16 -0.49 17.87
C GLU A 107 5.84 -0.54 17.10
N PHE A 108 5.63 0.39 16.16
CA PHE A 108 4.44 0.41 15.30
C PHE A 108 4.31 -0.88 14.49
N LEU A 109 5.41 -1.33 13.87
CA LEU A 109 5.42 -2.54 13.06
C LEU A 109 5.21 -3.80 13.92
N ALA A 110 5.82 -3.85 15.10
CA ALA A 110 5.63 -4.95 16.06
C ALA A 110 4.16 -5.05 16.49
N MET A 111 3.50 -3.92 16.79
CA MET A 111 2.08 -3.91 17.13
C MET A 111 1.20 -4.40 15.97
N ALA A 112 1.46 -3.95 14.74
CA ALA A 112 0.74 -4.42 13.56
C ALA A 112 0.94 -5.94 13.34
N PHE A 113 2.15 -6.45 13.53
CA PHE A 113 2.45 -7.87 13.45
C PHE A 113 1.73 -8.68 14.54
N MET A 114 1.76 -8.21 15.80
CA MET A 114 1.06 -8.87 16.90
C MET A 114 -0.44 -8.95 16.66
N LEU A 115 -1.06 -7.89 16.12
CA LEU A 115 -2.47 -7.92 15.72
C LEU A 115 -2.76 -8.93 14.60
N ALA A 116 -1.87 -9.02 13.61
CA ALA A 116 -2.00 -10.00 12.53
C ALA A 116 -1.88 -11.45 13.05
N VAL A 117 -0.93 -11.72 13.94
CA VAL A 117 -0.77 -13.02 14.61
C VAL A 117 -1.99 -13.34 15.46
N LEU A 118 -2.51 -12.38 16.23
CA LEU A 118 -3.73 -12.57 17.02
C LEU A 118 -4.94 -12.90 16.12
N GLY A 119 -5.10 -12.19 15.00
CA GLY A 119 -6.14 -12.49 14.01
C GLY A 119 -5.99 -13.88 13.40
N LEU A 120 -4.75 -14.31 13.14
CA LEU A 120 -4.46 -15.67 12.66
C LEU A 120 -4.82 -16.72 13.71
N LEU A 121 -4.40 -16.53 14.97
CA LEU A 121 -4.65 -17.46 16.07
C LEU A 121 -6.14 -17.58 16.37
N THR A 122 -6.89 -16.46 16.38
CA THR A 122 -8.34 -16.50 16.57
C THR A 122 -9.03 -17.22 15.42
N ARG A 123 -8.66 -16.95 14.16
CA ARG A 123 -9.17 -17.70 13.00
C ARG A 123 -8.90 -19.21 13.13
N LEU A 124 -7.69 -19.60 13.55
CA LEU A 124 -7.33 -21.01 13.73
C LEU A 124 -8.16 -21.66 14.85
N LEU A 125 -8.31 -20.99 15.99
CA LEU A 125 -9.11 -21.47 17.12
C LEU A 125 -10.57 -21.72 16.72
N PHE A 126 -11.20 -20.79 16.01
CA PHE A 126 -12.58 -20.97 15.55
C PHE A 126 -12.70 -21.98 14.41
N SER A 127 -11.67 -22.16 13.58
CA SER A 127 -11.68 -23.17 12.52
C SER A 127 -11.55 -24.61 13.01
N GLY A 128 -10.96 -24.82 14.20
CA GLY A 128 -10.82 -26.14 14.82
C GLY A 128 -12.00 -26.57 15.72
N GLY A 129 -13.00 -25.70 15.92
CA GLY A 129 -14.09 -25.88 16.88
C GLY A 129 -15.44 -26.34 16.31
N VAL A 130 -15.47 -26.90 15.10
CA VAL A 130 -16.68 -27.50 14.52
C VAL A 130 -16.32 -28.91 14.02
N ALA A 131 -16.49 -29.88 14.90
CA ALA A 131 -16.74 -31.28 14.59
C ALA A 131 -18.02 -31.69 15.31
#